data_AF-A0A804RAP3-F1
#
_entry.id   AF-A0A804RAP3-F1
#
_cell.length_a   1.000
_cell.length_b   1.000
_cell.length_c   1.000
_cell.angle_alpha   90.00
_cell.angle_beta   90.00
_cell.angle_gamma   90.00
#
_symmetry.space_group_name_H-M   'P 1'
#
loop_
_entity.id
_entity.type
_entity.pdbx_description
1 polymer ?
#
loop_
_entity_poly.entity_id
_entity_poly.type
_entity_poly.pdbx_seq_one_letter_code
_entity_poly.pdbx_strand_id
1 'polypeptide(L)'
;MLVITGSLPRRCSDPNGKHMLLRAFKNKADYCRVHGFDIFYSTVLLDAELSGFWSKLPLLRTLMLVHPETELLWWVDSDVIFIDMLFEPPWDKYAGHNLVFPGSEEKV
;
A
#
# COMPACT_ATOMS: atom_id res chain seq x y z
N MET A 1 6.01 -3.05 -10.44
CA MET A 1 5.27 -3.21 -9.16
C MET A 1 5.11 -1.82 -8.57
N LEU A 2 3.89 -1.45 -8.19
CA LEU A 2 3.61 -0.19 -7.51
C LEU A 2 3.13 -0.47 -6.08
N VAL A 3 3.88 -0.03 -5.07
CA VAL A 3 3.48 -0.09 -3.67
C VAL A 3 2.66 1.15 -3.33
N ILE A 4 1.43 0.96 -2.85
CA ILE A 4 0.51 2.04 -2.51
C ILE A 4 0.31 2.07 -1.02
N THR A 5 0.50 3.22 -0.42
CA THR A 5 0.13 3.48 0.97
C THR A 5 -0.50 4.87 1.07
N GLY A 6 -1.06 5.21 2.22
CA GLY A 6 -1.64 6.54 2.39
C GLY A 6 -2.18 6.77 3.77
N SER A 7 -2.43 8.04 4.07
CA SER A 7 -3.05 8.46 5.32
C SER A 7 -4.11 9.52 5.05
N LEU A 8 -4.99 9.75 6.04
CA LEU A 8 -5.89 10.89 5.98
C LEU A 8 -5.10 12.21 5.86
N PRO A 9 -5.60 13.21 5.11
CA PRO A 9 -4.96 14.53 5.00
C PRO A 9 -4.98 15.33 6.30
N ARG A 10 -5.91 14.99 7.21
CA ARG A 10 -6.08 15.68 8.48
C ARG A 10 -4.96 15.34 9.45
N ARG A 11 -4.73 16.23 10.44
CA ARG A 11 -3.82 15.92 11.54
C ARG A 11 -4.32 14.68 12.29
N CYS A 12 -3.38 13.81 12.67
CA CYS A 12 -3.64 12.76 13.64
C CYS A 12 -4.16 13.38 14.95
N SER A 13 -5.07 12.70 15.62
CA SER A 13 -5.52 13.06 16.97
C SER A 13 -4.36 12.97 17.97
N ASP A 14 -3.52 11.94 17.83
CA ASP A 14 -2.29 11.79 18.60
C ASP A 14 -1.17 12.69 18.02
N PRO A 15 -0.51 13.53 18.85
CA PRO A 15 0.60 14.39 18.41
C PRO A 15 1.77 13.63 17.77
N ASN A 16 2.04 12.39 18.20
CA ASN A 16 3.09 11.52 17.68
C ASN A 16 2.67 10.76 16.43
N GLY A 17 1.37 10.73 16.09
CA GLY A 17 0.85 9.98 14.94
C GLY A 17 1.55 10.36 13.63
N LYS A 18 1.80 11.66 13.41
CA LYS A 18 2.54 12.12 12.23
C LYS A 18 3.99 11.63 12.21
N HIS A 19 4.65 11.58 13.37
CA HIS A 19 6.02 11.07 13.47
C HIS A 19 6.06 9.58 13.14
N MET A 20 5.07 8.80 13.59
CA MET A 20 4.94 7.39 13.24
C MET A 20 4.68 7.19 11.75
N LEU A 21 3.75 7.94 11.15
CA LEU A 21 3.49 7.89 9.70
C LEU A 21 4.74 8.19 8.87
N LEU A 22 5.55 9.17 9.28
CA LEU A 22 6.80 9.50 8.61
C LEU A 22 7.81 8.34 8.70
N ARG A 23 7.96 7.73 9.88
CA ARG A 23 8.85 6.57 10.06
C ARG A 23 8.38 5.36 9.26
N ALA A 24 7.07 5.10 9.23
CA ALA A 24 6.49 4.02 8.47
C ALA A 24 6.67 4.22 6.96
N PHE A 25 6.49 5.45 6.47
CA PHE A 25 6.75 5.76 5.06
C PHE A 25 8.23 5.60 4.71
N LYS A 26 9.15 6.10 5.56
CA LYS A 26 10.60 5.88 5.38
C LYS A 26 10.92 4.38 5.25
N ASN A 27 10.37 3.55 6.14
CA ASN A 27 10.58 2.10 6.10
C ASN A 27 10.14 1.49 4.75
N LYS A 28 8.93 1.85 4.28
CA LYS A 28 8.42 1.38 2.98
C LYS A 28 9.27 1.89 1.81
N ALA A 29 9.70 3.14 1.84
CA ALA A 29 10.56 3.71 0.80
C ALA A 29 11.94 3.02 0.75
N ASP A 30 12.52 2.68 1.90
CA ASP A 30 13.77 1.91 1.96
C ASP A 30 13.58 0.49 1.40
N TYR A 31 12.47 -0.19 1.71
CA TYR A 31 12.16 -1.50 1.16
C TYR A 31 11.99 -1.44 -0.36
N CYS A 32 11.16 -0.52 -0.84
CA CYS A 32 10.92 -0.33 -2.28
C CYS A 32 12.23 -0.02 -3.03
N ARG A 33 13.13 0.78 -2.44
CA ARG A 33 14.44 1.08 -3.03
C ARG A 33 15.34 -0.16 -3.16
N VAL A 34 15.33 -1.05 -2.16
CA VAL A 34 16.15 -2.29 -2.20
C VAL A 34 15.65 -3.24 -3.29
N HIS A 35 14.33 -3.31 -3.50
CA HIS A 35 13.70 -4.25 -4.44
C HIS A 35 13.37 -3.65 -5.82
N GLY A 36 13.67 -2.36 -6.05
CA GLY A 36 13.38 -1.69 -7.32
C GLY A 36 11.88 -1.47 -7.58
N PHE A 37 11.08 -1.32 -6.53
CA PHE A 37 9.64 -1.04 -6.64
C PHE A 37 9.38 0.47 -6.64
N ASP A 38 8.35 0.89 -7.38
CA ASP A 38 7.81 2.24 -7.27
C ASP A 38 6.91 2.34 -6.03
N ILE A 39 6.80 3.55 -5.47
CA ILE A 39 5.96 3.82 -4.30
C ILE A 39 5.08 5.05 -4.50
N PHE A 40 3.80 4.92 -4.16
CA PHE A 40 2.81 6.00 -4.18
C PHE A 40 2.23 6.22 -2.78
N TYR A 41 2.29 7.47 -2.30
CA TYR A 41 1.70 7.88 -1.02
C TYR A 41 0.51 8.80 -1.24
N SER A 42 -0.70 8.33 -0.93
CA SER A 42 -1.90 9.15 -1.03
C SER A 42 -2.22 9.90 0.25
N THR A 43 -2.56 11.18 0.11
CA THR A 43 -3.23 11.98 1.16
C THR A 43 -4.58 12.52 0.70
N VAL A 44 -5.15 11.97 -0.38
CA VAL A 44 -6.35 12.53 -1.04
C VAL A 44 -7.55 11.63 -0.78
N LEU A 45 -8.69 12.27 -0.46
CA LEU A 45 -9.99 11.63 -0.46
C LEU A 45 -10.63 11.84 -1.84
N LEU A 46 -10.60 10.80 -2.68
CA LEU A 46 -11.11 10.87 -4.05
C LEU A 46 -12.64 10.82 -4.13
N ASP A 47 -13.26 10.16 -3.15
CA ASP A 47 -14.70 9.97 -3.08
C ASP A 47 -15.14 10.15 -1.62
N ALA A 48 -16.06 11.08 -1.38
CA ALA A 48 -16.55 11.40 -0.04
C ALA A 48 -17.40 10.27 0.57
N GLU A 49 -18.05 9.46 -0.27
CA GLU A 49 -18.85 8.30 0.18
C GLU A 49 -17.94 7.15 0.61
N LEU A 50 -16.79 6.98 -0.06
CA LEU A 50 -15.78 5.96 0.26
C LEU A 50 -14.66 6.53 1.14
N SER A 51 -15.03 7.00 2.33
CA SER A 51 -14.08 7.58 3.29
C SER A 51 -13.46 6.55 4.25
N GLY A 52 -12.47 6.99 5.05
CA GLY A 52 -11.77 6.13 6.01
C GLY A 52 -11.04 4.98 5.31
N PHE A 53 -11.22 3.75 5.80
CA PHE A 53 -10.57 2.55 5.24
C PHE A 53 -11.01 2.24 3.80
N TRP A 54 -12.20 2.69 3.38
CA TRP A 54 -12.73 2.46 2.04
C TRP A 54 -12.09 3.35 0.98
N SER A 55 -11.36 4.40 1.37
CA SER A 55 -10.68 5.32 0.46
C SER A 55 -9.64 4.66 -0.44
N LYS A 56 -9.16 3.46 -0.06
CA LYS A 56 -8.27 2.64 -0.89
C LYS A 56 -8.93 2.18 -2.19
N LEU A 57 -10.25 1.95 -2.21
CA LEU A 57 -10.95 1.43 -3.40
C LEU A 57 -10.92 2.40 -4.60
N PRO A 58 -11.37 3.65 -4.48
CA PRO A 58 -11.30 4.59 -5.60
C PRO A 58 -9.85 4.87 -6.00
N LEU A 59 -8.93 4.91 -5.03
CA LEU A 59 -7.51 5.12 -5.28
C LEU A 59 -6.89 4.01 -6.12
N LEU A 60 -7.06 2.75 -5.71
CA LEU A 60 -6.52 1.60 -6.43
C LEU A 60 -7.10 1.51 -7.84
N ARG A 61 -8.41 1.74 -8.00
CA ARG A 61 -9.05 1.77 -9.32
C ARG A 61 -8.46 2.87 -10.21
N THR A 62 -8.27 4.08 -9.69
CA THR A 62 -7.66 5.17 -10.46
C THR A 62 -6.23 4.83 -10.88
N LEU A 63 -5.42 4.29 -9.97
CA LEU A 63 -4.04 3.93 -10.29
C LEU A 63 -3.95 2.80 -11.32
N MET A 64 -4.83 1.80 -11.25
CA MET A 64 -4.93 0.75 -12.29
C MET A 64 -5.22 1.32 -13.68
N LEU A 65 -6.07 2.35 -13.78
CA LEU A 65 -6.44 2.95 -15.06
C LEU A 65 -5.37 3.91 -15.61
N VAL A 66 -4.66 4.60 -14.72
CA VAL A 66 -3.65 5.62 -15.10
C VAL A 66 -2.27 5.00 -15.36
N HIS A 67 -1.99 3.83 -14.76
CA HIS A 67 -0.72 3.12 -14.90
C HIS A 67 -0.90 1.74 -15.55
N PRO A 68 -1.31 1.65 -16.83
CA PRO A 68 -1.49 0.38 -17.52
C PRO A 68 -0.19 -0.43 -17.68
N GLU A 69 0.98 0.20 -17.49
CA GLU A 69 2.29 -0.47 -17.45
C GLU A 69 2.55 -1.24 -16.14
N THR A 70 1.77 -0.97 -15.09
CA THR A 70 1.93 -1.62 -13.79
C THR A 70 1.13 -2.92 -13.73
N GLU A 71 1.82 -4.06 -13.74
CA GLU A 71 1.19 -5.38 -13.64
C GLU A 71 0.53 -5.64 -12.27
N LEU A 72 1.21 -5.21 -11.20
CA LEU A 72 0.75 -5.46 -9.82
C LEU A 72 0.76 -4.17 -9.00
N LEU A 73 -0.37 -3.92 -8.35
CA LEU A 73 -0.53 -2.92 -7.30
C LEU A 73 -0.51 -3.63 -5.94
N TRP A 74 0.39 -3.19 -5.07
CA TRP A 74 0.49 -3.71 -3.70
C TRP A 74 0.04 -2.65 -2.70
N TRP A 75 -1.20 -2.76 -2.23
CA TRP A 75 -1.68 -1.95 -1.12
C TRP A 75 -1.01 -2.36 0.20
N VAL A 76 -0.41 -1.39 0.89
CA VAL A 76 0.25 -1.57 2.18
C VAL A 76 -0.26 -0.47 3.13
N ASP A 77 -0.97 -0.86 4.20
CA ASP A 77 -1.52 0.10 5.16
C ASP A 77 -0.42 0.96 5.80
N SER A 78 -0.80 2.16 6.25
CA SER A 78 0.15 3.13 6.80
C SER A 78 0.88 2.63 8.05
N ASP A 79 0.25 1.75 8.82
CA ASP A 79 0.73 1.15 10.06
C ASP A 79 1.49 -0.18 9.86
N VAL A 80 1.56 -0.69 8.62
CA VAL A 80 2.39 -1.86 8.28
C VAL A 80 3.87 -1.47 8.19
N ILE A 81 4.76 -2.29 8.76
CA ILE A 81 6.21 -2.09 8.76
C ILE A 81 6.89 -3.33 8.19
N PHE A 82 7.78 -3.14 7.21
CA PHE A 82 8.67 -4.19 6.72
C PHE A 82 9.79 -4.42 7.73
N ILE A 83 9.86 -5.64 8.27
CA ILE A 83 10.88 -6.05 9.24
C ILE A 83 11.95 -6.95 8.62
N ASP A 84 11.61 -7.64 7.52
CA ASP A 84 12.57 -8.35 6.67
C ASP A 84 12.77 -7.52 5.40
N MET A 85 13.93 -6.88 5.30
CA MET A 85 14.26 -6.00 4.18
C MET A 85 14.80 -6.75 2.97
N LEU A 86 15.14 -8.03 3.12
CA LEU A 86 15.72 -8.87 2.05
C LEU A 86 14.70 -9.84 1.46
N PHE A 87 13.61 -10.11 2.17
CA PHE A 87 12.53 -10.93 1.63
C PHE A 87 11.87 -10.26 0.43
N GLU A 88 11.84 -10.98 -0.68
CA GLU A 88 11.04 -10.66 -1.86
C GLU A 88 9.89 -11.67 -1.97
N PRO A 89 8.63 -11.20 -2.14
CA PRO A 89 7.51 -12.10 -2.38
C PRO A 89 7.74 -12.99 -3.62
N PRO A 90 7.31 -14.26 -3.58
CA PRO A 90 7.56 -15.21 -4.67
C PRO A 90 6.61 -14.99 -5.84
N TRP A 91 6.84 -13.95 -6.64
CA TRP A 91 5.93 -13.47 -7.70
C TRP A 91 5.50 -14.56 -8.71
N ASP A 92 6.40 -15.48 -9.06
CA ASP A 92 6.10 -16.59 -9.98
C ASP A 92 4.97 -17.49 -9.47
N LYS A 93 4.82 -17.63 -8.15
CA LYS A 93 3.71 -18.40 -7.56
C LYS A 93 2.35 -17.72 -7.77
N TYR A 94 2.34 -16.43 -8.11
CA TYR A 94 1.13 -15.63 -8.26
C TYR A 94 0.73 -15.41 -9.72
N ALA A 95 1.49 -15.90 -10.70
CA ALA A 95 1.27 -15.62 -12.13
C ALA A 95 -0.13 -15.99 -12.67
N GLY A 96 -0.86 -16.90 -12.00
CA GLY A 96 -2.23 -17.28 -12.34
C GLY A 96 -3.32 -16.60 -11.50
N HIS A 97 -2.98 -15.60 -10.69
CA HIS A 97 -3.87 -14.99 -9.70
C HIS A 97 -3.91 -13.46 -9.83
N ASN A 98 -5.11 -12.88 -9.68
CA ASN A 98 -5.32 -11.43 -9.78
C ASN A 98 -5.40 -10.74 -8.40
N LEU A 99 -5.46 -11.52 -7.32
CA LEU A 99 -5.54 -11.00 -5.94
C LEU A 99 -4.82 -11.95 -5.00
N VAL A 100 -3.90 -11.41 -4.21
CA VAL A 100 -3.13 -12.14 -3.20
C VAL A 100 -3.29 -11.42 -1.86
N PHE A 101 -3.67 -12.15 -0.82
CA PHE A 101 -3.78 -11.63 0.54
C PHE A 101 -3.34 -12.69 1.55
N PRO A 102 -2.78 -12.29 2.70
CA PRO A 102 -2.45 -13.23 3.76
C PRO A 102 -3.73 -13.83 4.35
N GLY A 103 -3.80 -15.15 4.42
CA GLY A 103 -4.97 -15.86 4.92
C GLY A 103 -4.79 -17.38 4.90
N SER A 104 -5.85 -18.08 5.25
CA SER A 104 -5.96 -19.55 5.17
C SER A 104 -7.30 -19.90 4.55
N GLU A 105 -7.36 -20.95 3.74
CA GLU A 105 -8.61 -21.39 3.09
C GLU A 105 -9.75 -21.64 4.11
N GLU A 106 -9.42 -22.09 5.31
CA GLU A 106 -10.40 -22.34 6.38
C GLU A 106 -11.12 -21.09 6.90
N LYS A 107 -10.61 -19.89 6.59
CA LYS A 107 -11.13 -18.60 7.09
C LYS A 107 -11.74 -17.71 6.00
N VAL A 108 -11.88 -18.24 4.77
CA VAL A 108 -12.47 -17.54 3.62
C VAL A 108 -13.88 -18.04 3.37
#